data_AF-A0A969AT21-F1
#
_entry.id   AF-A0A969AT21-F1
#
_cell.length_a   1.000
_cell.length_b   1.000
_cell.length_c   1.000
_cell.angle_alpha   90.00
_cell.angle_beta   90.00
_cell.angle_gamma   90.00
#
_symmetry.space_group_name_H-M   'P 1'
#
loop_
_entity.id
_entity.type
_entity.pdbx_description
1 polymer ?
#
loop_
_entity_poly.entity_id
_entity_poly.type
_entity_poly.pdbx_seq_one_letter_code
_entity_poly.pdbx_strand_id
1 'polypeptide(L)' 'MIDQAKQNPKLQSFDIDLLKVLFMVKYVKEVRPNPDNLTTLCLTQIDQDRLALKAEVQEALSRLEKQTLIQRAEMSIVF' A
#
# COMPACT_ATOMS: atom_id res chain seq x y z
N MET A 1 2.77 6.19 13.93
CA MET A 1 2.21 5.11 13.08
C MET A 1 3.27 4.49 12.17
N ILE A 2 3.96 5.23 11.27
CA ILE A 2 4.97 4.62 10.39
C ILE A 2 6.17 4.04 11.18
N ASP A 3 6.62 4.70 12.23
CA ASP A 3 7.77 4.19 13.01
C ASP A 3 7.43 2.93 13.81
N GLN A 4 6.16 2.75 14.21
CA GLN A 4 5.69 1.49 14.80
C GLN A 4 5.62 0.36 13.76
N ALA A 5 5.25 0.69 12.52
CA ALA A 5 5.25 -0.28 11.42
C ALA A 5 6.68 -0.80 11.12
N LYS A 6 7.70 0.08 11.14
CA LYS A 6 9.11 -0.31 10.92
C LYS A 6 9.64 -1.33 11.93
N GLN A 7 9.09 -1.35 13.14
CA GLN A 7 9.52 -2.27 14.20
C GLN A 7 8.63 -3.52 14.27
N ASN A 8 7.63 -3.64 13.40
CA ASN A 8 6.71 -4.77 13.40
C ASN A 8 7.30 -5.94 12.59
N PRO A 9 7.68 -7.07 13.22
CA PRO A 9 8.27 -8.20 12.51
C PRO A 9 7.29 -8.91 11.57
N LYS A 10 6.00 -8.58 11.62
CA LYS A 10 4.97 -9.10 10.71
C LYS A 10 4.87 -8.31 9.40
N LEU A 11 5.63 -7.22 9.26
CA LEU A 11 5.65 -6.38 8.06
C LEU A 11 6.96 -6.52 7.31
N GLN A 12 6.86 -6.50 5.99
CA GLN A 12 7.98 -6.49 5.07
C GLN A 12 8.34 -5.05 4.70
N SER A 13 9.55 -4.83 4.18
CA SER A 13 10.00 -3.50 3.73
C SER A 13 9.02 -2.87 2.73
N PHE A 14 8.50 -3.68 1.80
CA PHE A 14 7.50 -3.23 0.83
C PHE A 14 6.19 -2.74 1.49
N ASP A 15 5.74 -3.37 2.59
CA ASP A 15 4.54 -2.93 3.31
C ASP A 15 4.73 -1.52 3.88
N ILE A 16 5.94 -1.21 4.35
CA ILE A 16 6.29 0.11 4.88
C ILE A 16 6.30 1.16 3.77
N ASP A 17 6.83 0.81 2.61
CA ASP A 17 6.86 1.72 1.46
C ASP A 17 5.46 1.96 0.90
N LEU A 18 4.65 0.90 0.80
CA LEU A 18 3.25 1.03 0.42
C LEU A 18 2.47 1.88 1.43
N LEU A 19 2.72 1.71 2.73
CA LEU A 19 2.11 2.54 3.78
C LEU A 19 2.50 4.03 3.62
N LYS A 20 3.74 4.34 3.25
CA LYS A 20 4.14 5.74 2.96
C LYS A 20 3.40 6.30 1.76
N VAL A 21 3.33 5.57 0.65
CA VAL A 21 2.59 5.98 -0.57
C VAL A 21 1.14 6.28 -0.23
N LEU A 22 0.52 5.37 0.51
CA LEU A 22 -0.83 5.48 1.03
C LEU A 22 -1.05 6.76 1.86
N PHE A 23 -0.11 7.10 2.76
CA PHE A 23 -0.14 8.37 3.51
C PHE A 23 0.03 9.61 2.62
N MET A 24 0.87 9.52 1.57
CA MET A 24 1.09 10.62 0.64
C MET A 24 -0.18 10.90 -0.19
N VAL A 25 -0.86 9.86 -0.66
CA VAL A 25 -2.06 10.02 -1.50
C VAL A 25 -3.33 10.30 -0.71
N LYS A 26 -3.35 10.08 0.62
CA LYS A 26 -4.52 10.36 1.50
C LYS A 26 -5.04 11.80 1.36
N TYR A 27 -4.18 12.75 1.04
CA TYR A 27 -4.52 14.17 0.92
C TYR A 27 -4.71 14.65 -0.53
N VAL A 28 -4.55 13.76 -1.51
CA VAL A 28 -4.69 14.06 -2.94
C VAL A 28 -6.06 13.58 -3.40
N LYS A 29 -6.99 14.51 -3.64
CA LYS A 29 -8.40 14.20 -3.93
C LYS A 29 -8.58 13.42 -5.24
N GLU A 30 -7.66 13.62 -6.17
CA GLU A 30 -7.66 13.04 -7.51
C GLU A 30 -7.19 11.58 -7.51
N VAL A 31 -6.54 11.12 -6.44
CA VAL A 31 -5.97 9.77 -6.34
C VAL A 31 -6.81 8.91 -5.41
N ARG A 32 -7.50 7.92 -5.98
CA ARG A 32 -8.17 6.87 -5.19
C ARG A 32 -7.16 5.78 -4.82
N PRO A 33 -6.92 5.49 -3.53
CA PRO A 33 -6.01 4.42 -3.11
C PRO A 33 -6.69 3.05 -3.29
N ASN A 34 -6.69 2.55 -4.51
CA ASN A 34 -7.13 1.20 -4.87
C ASN A 34 -5.93 0.39 -5.40
N PRO A 35 -6.01 -0.96 -5.47
CA PRO A 35 -4.88 -1.80 -5.85
C PRO A 35 -4.27 -1.44 -7.22
N ASP A 36 -5.08 -1.08 -8.21
CA ASP A 36 -4.60 -0.74 -9.55
C ASP A 36 -3.80 0.58 -9.59
N ASN A 37 -4.30 1.61 -8.91
CA ASN A 37 -3.61 2.89 -8.79
C ASN A 37 -2.33 2.76 -7.95
N LEU A 38 -2.38 2.00 -6.85
CA LEU A 38 -1.21 1.77 -6.01
C LEU A 38 -0.13 0.96 -6.74
N THR A 39 -0.53 -0.06 -7.50
CA THR A 39 0.41 -0.78 -8.39
C THR A 39 1.08 0.20 -9.35
N THR A 40 0.31 1.11 -9.95
CA THR A 40 0.84 2.11 -10.88
C THR A 40 1.83 3.06 -10.21
N LEU A 41 1.54 3.50 -8.98
CA LEU A 41 2.41 4.39 -8.20
C LEU A 41 3.67 3.69 -7.68
N CYS A 42 3.63 2.37 -7.52
CA CYS A 42 4.76 1.56 -7.03
C CYS A 42 5.67 1.02 -8.16
N LEU A 43 5.33 1.23 -9.44
CA LEU A 43 6.20 0.85 -10.55
C LEU A 43 7.50 1.66 -10.51
N THR A 44 8.63 0.98 -10.65
CA THR A 44 9.97 1.60 -10.62
C THR A 44 10.72 1.48 -11.95
N GLN A 45 10.31 0.55 -12.81
CA GLN A 45 10.93 0.28 -14.11
C GLN A 45 9.86 0.00 -15.16
N ILE A 46 10.16 0.30 -16.42
CA ILE A 46 9.23 0.14 -17.56
C ILE A 46 8.87 -1.33 -17.78
N ASP A 47 9.83 -2.24 -17.62
CA ASP A 47 9.67 -3.67 -17.89
C ASP A 47 9.29 -4.48 -16.64
N GLN A 48 8.94 -3.81 -15.55
CA GLN A 48 8.55 -4.48 -14.30
C GLN A 48 7.25 -5.28 -14.51
N ASP A 49 7.22 -6.52 -14.01
CA ASP A 49 6.02 -7.36 -14.06
C ASP A 49 4.90 -6.75 -13.21
N ARG A 50 3.97 -6.08 -13.90
CA ARG A 50 2.84 -5.41 -13.29
C ARG A 50 1.87 -6.39 -12.61
N LEU A 51 1.76 -7.63 -13.08
CA LEU A 51 0.87 -8.61 -12.49
C LEU A 51 1.43 -9.10 -11.15
N ALA A 52 2.74 -9.41 -11.13
CA ALA A 52 3.45 -9.76 -9.91
C ALA A 52 3.40 -8.62 -8.88
N LEU A 53 3.66 -7.38 -9.32
CA LEU A 53 3.58 -6.21 -8.44
C LEU A 53 2.16 -5.99 -7.89
N LYS A 54 1.13 -6.19 -8.70
CA LYS A 54 -0.27 -6.08 -8.24
C LYS A 54 -0.58 -7.12 -7.16
N ALA A 55 -0.10 -8.35 -7.30
CA ALA A 55 -0.24 -9.39 -6.29
C ALA A 55 0.47 -8.97 -4.99
N GLU A 56 1.71 -8.49 -5.08
CA GLU A 56 2.48 -8.01 -3.93
C GLU A 56 1.78 -6.84 -3.21
N VAL A 57 1.22 -5.88 -3.95
CA VAL A 57 0.39 -4.80 -3.41
C VAL A 57 -0.82 -5.34 -2.65
N GLN A 58 -1.54 -6.31 -3.22
CA GLN A 58 -2.72 -6.88 -2.54
C GLN A 58 -2.36 -7.59 -1.24
N GLU A 59 -1.27 -8.35 -1.24
CA GLU A 59 -0.77 -9.01 -0.04
C GLU A 59 -0.31 -8.02 1.03
N ALA A 60 0.42 -6.97 0.63
CA ALA A 60 0.87 -5.92 1.53
C ALA A 60 -0.32 -5.19 2.18
N LEU A 61 -1.35 -4.85 1.38
CA LEU A 61 -2.60 -4.30 1.92
C LEU A 61 -3.26 -5.25 2.93
N SER A 62 -3.28 -6.56 2.65
CA SER A 62 -3.81 -7.56 3.58
C SER A 62 -3.01 -7.60 4.89
N ARG A 63 -1.68 -7.53 4.84
CA ARG A 63 -0.82 -7.47 6.04
C ARG A 63 -1.05 -6.19 6.84
N LEU A 64 -1.07 -5.04 6.17
CA LEU A 64 -1.31 -3.73 6.80
C LEU A 64 -2.68 -3.67 7.50
N GLU A 65 -3.72 -4.21 6.87
CA GLU A 65 -5.07 -4.30 7.44
C GLU A 65 -5.12 -5.21 8.67
N LYS A 66 -4.45 -6.37 8.60
CA LYS A 66 -4.31 -7.28 9.76
C LYS A 66 -3.56 -6.66 10.94
N GLN A 67 -2.68 -5.70 10.68
CA GLN A 67 -1.98 -4.92 11.71
C GLN A 67 -2.76 -3.66 12.13
N THR A 68 -3.98 -3.48 11.62
CA THR A 68 -4.86 -2.32 11.91
C THR A 68 -4.20 -0.98 11.56
N LEU A 69 -3.28 -0.99 10.58
CA LEU A 69 -2.62 0.22 10.08
C LEU A 69 -3.44 0.90 8.98
N ILE A 70 -4.35 0.15 8.35
CA ILE A 70 -5.30 0.60 7.33
C ILE A 70 -6.64 -0.11 7.51
N GLN A 71 -7.70 0.42 6.91
CA GLN A 71 -9.02 -0.18 6.81
C GLN A 71 -9.52 -0.09 5.35
N ARG A 72 -10.14 -1.15 4.84
CA ARG A 72 -10.83 -1.09 3.54
C ARG A 72 -12.27 -0.60 3.72
N ALA A 73 -12.62 0.47 3.01
CA ALA A 73 -13.99 0.84 2.72
C ALA A 73 -14.37 0.37 1.31
N GLU A 74 -15.67 0.31 1.01
CA GLU A 74 -16.26 -0.23 -0.24
C GLU A 74 -15.58 0.26 -1.54
N MET A 75 -14.94 1.44 -1.54
CA MET A 75 -14.30 2.00 -2.73
C MET A 75 -12.90 2.60 -2.49
N SER A 76 -12.34 2.47 -1.27
CA SER A 76 -11.09 3.17 -0.90
C SER A 76 -10.46 2.63 0.39
N ILE A 77 -9.13 2.74 0.50
CA ILE A 77 -8.40 2.49 1.75
C ILE A 77 -8.43 3.74 2.64
N VAL A 78 -8.73 3.54 3.91
CA VAL A 78 -8.79 4.55 4.98
C VAL A 78 -7.73 4.23 6.04
N PHE A 79 -7.20 5.24 6.71
CA PHE A 79 -6.15 5.14 7.76
C PHE A 79 -6.67 5.72 9.05
#